data_AF-A0A9E0EZT9-F1
#
_entry.id   AF-A0A9E0EZT9-F1
#
_cell.length_a   1.000
_cell.length_b   1.000
_cell.length_c   1.000
_cell.angle_alpha   90.00
_cell.angle_beta   90.00
_cell.angle_gamma   90.00
#
_symmetry.space_group_name_H-M   'P 1'
#
loop_
_entity.id
_entity.type
_entity.pdbx_description
1 polymer ?
#
loop_
_entity_poly.entity_id
_entity_poly.type
_entity_poly.pdbx_seq_one_letter_code
_entity_poly.pdbx_strand_id
1 'polypeptide(L)'
;MVATAQVLSCDPAALDSIGERHAAEGFDATILVAGNGLEGDEAVKRYCDAVLQASARHRHRILLETHRGSITQDIRRTVDAIEHFPELRFCADFTHWYMGHELSLAGFDEKLAFMQPLIVRTDIVEGRIGSTNCAQVTLESASDDRHFVEDHRRFWTACFRASLERGQQVVFAPQLLPAVLPHNGIDYPIAYAQLQRGSSGHWEELSNRWEQTLLHCDIARECYAQARQSMSLESFA
;
A
#
# COMPACT_ATOMS: atom_id res chain seq x y z
N MET A 1 -11.06 -5.07 11.65
CA MET A 1 -11.26 -5.23 10.20
C MET A 1 -10.98 -3.90 9.51
N VAL A 2 -10.45 -3.87 8.29
CA VAL A 2 -10.16 -2.63 7.56
C VAL A 2 -11.09 -2.54 6.34
N ALA A 3 -11.64 -1.36 6.06
CA ALA A 3 -12.43 -1.08 4.87
C ALA A 3 -11.59 -0.35 3.81
N THR A 4 -11.99 -0.45 2.54
CA THR A 4 -11.36 0.31 1.44
C THR A 4 -12.39 1.23 0.80
N ALA A 5 -11.97 2.46 0.46
CA ALA A 5 -12.78 3.43 -0.27
C ALA A 5 -11.94 4.09 -1.38
N GLN A 6 -12.62 4.50 -2.45
CA GLN A 6 -12.02 5.29 -3.52
C GLN A 6 -12.86 6.55 -3.75
N VAL A 7 -12.20 7.71 -3.79
CA VAL A 7 -12.86 9.01 -4.03
C VAL A 7 -12.12 9.73 -5.15
N LEU A 8 -12.55 9.48 -6.39
CA LEU A 8 -11.90 10.00 -7.61
C LEU A 8 -11.99 11.52 -7.78
N SER A 9 -13.00 12.15 -7.18
CA SER A 9 -13.27 13.59 -7.31
C SER A 9 -12.48 14.45 -6.33
N CYS A 10 -11.82 13.84 -5.34
CA CYS A 10 -11.32 14.54 -4.16
C CYS A 10 -12.40 15.47 -3.53
N ASP A 11 -13.67 15.05 -3.52
CA ASP A 11 -14.75 15.79 -2.87
C ASP A 11 -14.68 15.57 -1.34
N PRO A 12 -14.43 16.63 -0.54
CA PRO A 12 -14.38 16.52 0.92
C PRO A 12 -15.67 15.98 1.53
N ALA A 13 -16.83 16.22 0.92
CA ALA A 13 -18.12 15.77 1.47
C ALA A 13 -18.24 14.24 1.50
N ALA A 14 -17.53 13.53 0.59
CA ALA A 14 -17.52 12.08 0.58
C ALA A 14 -16.82 11.50 1.83
N LEU A 15 -15.82 12.20 2.38
CA LEU A 15 -15.03 11.74 3.53
C LEU A 15 -15.85 11.62 4.80
N ASP A 16 -16.80 12.54 5.03
CA ASP A 16 -17.68 12.49 6.20
C ASP A 16 -18.60 11.26 6.15
N SER A 17 -19.23 11.01 4.99
CA SER A 17 -20.08 9.83 4.82
C SER A 17 -19.29 8.53 4.95
N ILE A 18 -18.05 8.48 4.44
CA ILE A 18 -17.18 7.31 4.57
C ILE A 18 -16.78 7.10 6.04
N GLY A 19 -16.32 8.16 6.70
CA GLY A 19 -15.89 8.12 8.10
C GLY A 19 -17.01 7.69 9.04
N GLU A 20 -18.19 8.31 8.92
CA GLU A 20 -19.37 7.97 9.71
C GLU A 20 -19.78 6.51 9.51
N ARG A 21 -19.91 6.07 8.25
CA ARG A 21 -20.43 4.74 7.92
C ARG A 21 -19.47 3.64 8.36
N HIS A 22 -18.18 3.75 8.01
CA HIS A 22 -17.21 2.72 8.37
C HIS A 22 -16.98 2.66 9.89
N ALA A 23 -17.07 3.78 10.60
CA ALA A 23 -17.07 3.79 12.06
C ALA A 23 -18.29 3.06 12.63
N ALA A 24 -19.49 3.33 12.11
CA ALA A 24 -20.73 2.69 12.54
C ALA A 24 -20.76 1.17 12.24
N GLU A 25 -20.11 0.75 11.15
CA GLU A 25 -19.95 -0.65 10.76
C GLU A 25 -18.84 -1.37 11.57
N GLY A 26 -18.07 -0.65 12.39
CA GLY A 26 -17.07 -1.22 13.30
C GLY A 26 -15.73 -1.57 12.64
N PHE A 27 -15.39 -0.93 11.53
CA PHE A 27 -14.04 -1.05 10.96
C PHE A 27 -13.01 -0.30 11.81
N ASP A 28 -11.79 -0.81 11.90
CA ASP A 28 -10.69 -0.21 12.65
C ASP A 28 -10.06 0.99 11.92
N ALA A 29 -10.14 0.96 10.58
CA ALA A 29 -9.59 1.98 9.69
C ALA A 29 -10.22 1.88 8.29
N THR A 30 -10.02 2.93 7.51
CA THR A 30 -10.30 2.99 6.07
C THR A 30 -9.02 3.24 5.29
N ILE A 31 -8.74 2.39 4.31
CA ILE A 31 -7.75 2.61 3.25
C ILE A 31 -8.43 3.45 2.18
N LEU A 32 -7.87 4.62 1.88
CA LEU A 32 -8.43 5.58 0.95
C LEU A 32 -7.51 5.77 -0.27
N VAL A 33 -8.00 5.36 -1.44
CA VAL A 33 -7.45 5.79 -2.73
C VAL A 33 -8.09 7.13 -3.10
N ALA A 34 -7.31 8.19 -3.00
CA ALA A 34 -7.79 9.57 -3.14
C ALA A 34 -7.42 10.16 -4.51
N GLY A 35 -8.42 10.73 -5.19
CA GLY A 35 -8.24 11.42 -6.47
C GLY A 35 -8.01 10.49 -7.66
N ASN A 36 -7.70 11.09 -8.80
CA ASN A 36 -7.37 10.42 -10.05
C ASN A 36 -5.94 10.72 -10.54
N GLY A 37 -5.17 11.50 -9.78
CA GLY A 37 -3.78 11.83 -10.07
C GLY A 37 -3.58 13.08 -10.92
N LEU A 38 -4.63 13.76 -11.34
CA LEU A 38 -4.54 15.03 -12.10
C LEU A 38 -4.61 16.26 -11.19
N GLU A 39 -4.79 16.08 -9.89
CA GLU A 39 -4.93 17.15 -8.92
C GLU A 39 -3.63 17.96 -8.80
N GLY A 40 -3.75 19.29 -8.81
CA GLY A 40 -2.65 20.21 -8.50
C GLY A 40 -2.36 20.29 -6.99
N ASP A 41 -1.20 20.81 -6.60
CA ASP A 41 -0.70 20.76 -5.22
C ASP A 41 -1.66 21.40 -4.20
N GLU A 42 -2.28 22.53 -4.53
CA GLU A 42 -3.24 23.18 -3.64
C GLU A 42 -4.54 22.36 -3.45
N ALA A 43 -4.96 21.60 -4.46
CA ALA A 43 -6.09 20.68 -4.33
C ALA A 43 -5.72 19.48 -3.45
N VAL A 44 -4.52 18.92 -3.62
CA VAL A 44 -3.98 17.86 -2.76
C VAL A 44 -3.92 18.33 -1.32
N LYS A 45 -3.38 19.52 -1.03
CA LYS A 45 -3.29 20.05 0.34
C LYS A 45 -4.66 20.20 0.99
N ARG A 46 -5.63 20.80 0.30
CA ARG A 46 -7.00 20.94 0.81
C ARG A 46 -7.63 19.58 1.11
N TYR A 47 -7.38 18.58 0.26
CA TYR A 47 -7.94 17.25 0.47
C TYR A 47 -7.25 16.50 1.62
N CYS A 48 -5.93 16.64 1.79
CA CYS A 48 -5.21 16.10 2.94
C CYS A 48 -5.73 16.68 4.27
N ASP A 49 -5.95 18.00 4.35
CA ASP A 49 -6.58 18.61 5.53
C ASP A 49 -7.98 18.02 5.75
N ALA A 50 -8.81 17.93 4.70
CA ALA A 50 -10.14 17.34 4.81
C ALA A 50 -10.13 15.89 5.31
N VAL A 51 -9.17 15.07 4.89
CA VAL A 51 -8.97 13.69 5.38
C VAL A 51 -8.69 13.69 6.89
N LEU A 52 -7.80 14.58 7.35
CA LEU A 52 -7.48 14.71 8.78
C LEU A 52 -8.70 15.18 9.59
N GLN A 53 -9.44 16.18 9.09
CA GLN A 53 -10.65 16.68 9.76
C GLN A 53 -11.74 15.62 9.86
N ALA A 54 -11.99 14.87 8.78
CA ALA A 54 -12.98 13.78 8.78
C ALA A 54 -12.57 12.65 9.73
N SER A 55 -11.30 12.25 9.69
CA SER A 55 -10.72 11.24 10.59
C SER A 55 -10.92 11.62 12.07
N ALA A 56 -10.61 12.88 12.42
CA ALA A 56 -10.80 13.40 13.77
C ALA A 56 -12.27 13.50 14.18
N ARG A 57 -13.13 14.02 13.30
CA ARG A 57 -14.57 14.21 13.53
C ARG A 57 -15.28 12.91 13.87
N HIS A 58 -15.00 11.86 13.10
CA HIS A 58 -15.63 10.55 13.26
C HIS A 58 -14.87 9.62 14.21
N ARG A 59 -13.72 10.06 14.75
CA ARG A 59 -12.80 9.25 15.56
C ARG A 59 -12.46 7.92 14.87
N HIS A 60 -12.31 7.98 13.55
CA HIS A 60 -12.13 6.83 12.69
C HIS A 60 -10.94 7.05 11.77
N ARG A 61 -10.00 6.11 11.76
CA ARG A 61 -8.73 6.30 11.06
C ARG A 61 -8.94 6.20 9.55
N ILE A 62 -8.68 7.28 8.83
CA ILE A 62 -8.63 7.29 7.37
C ILE A 62 -7.17 7.40 6.95
N LEU A 63 -6.68 6.36 6.26
CA LEU A 63 -5.30 6.20 5.83
C LEU A 63 -5.22 6.41 4.31
N LEU A 64 -4.32 7.27 3.85
CA LEU A 64 -4.09 7.41 2.41
C LEU A 64 -3.29 6.21 1.89
N GLU A 65 -3.75 5.58 0.82
CA GLU A 65 -3.00 4.51 0.16
C GLU A 65 -1.94 5.09 -0.77
N THR A 66 -0.73 4.53 -0.82
CA THR A 66 0.22 4.82 -1.91
C THR A 66 -0.26 4.12 -3.19
N HIS A 67 -0.85 4.86 -4.11
CA HIS A 67 -1.49 4.26 -5.29
C HIS A 67 -1.21 5.08 -6.55
N ARG A 68 -0.89 4.42 -7.67
CA ARG A 68 -0.66 5.09 -8.97
C ARG A 68 -1.98 5.62 -9.54
N GLY A 69 -2.01 6.80 -10.16
CA GLY A 69 -3.28 7.40 -10.58
C GLY A 69 -4.14 7.90 -9.42
N SER A 70 -3.50 8.35 -8.34
CA SER A 70 -4.12 8.99 -7.17
C SER A 70 -3.26 10.20 -6.75
N ILE A 71 -3.69 10.97 -5.75
CA ILE A 71 -2.90 12.09 -5.21
C ILE A 71 -1.55 11.65 -4.60
N THR A 72 -1.40 10.37 -4.25
CA THR A 72 -0.18 9.80 -3.67
C THR A 72 0.68 9.05 -4.69
N GLN A 73 0.40 9.18 -5.99
CA GLN A 73 1.14 8.44 -7.03
C GLN A 73 2.63 8.84 -7.15
N ASP A 74 2.99 10.03 -6.67
CA ASP A 74 4.33 10.60 -6.78
C ASP A 74 5.02 10.65 -5.41
N ILE A 75 6.23 10.08 -5.33
CA ILE A 75 7.00 10.00 -4.08
C ILE A 75 7.29 11.40 -3.53
N ARG A 76 7.74 12.32 -4.41
CA ARG A 76 8.14 13.67 -3.99
C ARG A 76 6.95 14.46 -3.46
N ARG A 77 5.85 14.51 -4.22
CA ARG A 77 4.63 15.24 -3.82
C ARG A 77 4.01 14.65 -2.57
N THR A 78 4.09 13.33 -2.37
CA THR A 78 3.62 12.69 -1.14
C THR A 78 4.47 13.10 0.06
N VAL A 79 5.80 13.15 -0.08
CA VAL A 79 6.69 13.63 0.99
C VAL A 79 6.45 15.11 1.28
N ASP A 80 6.31 15.96 0.26
CA ASP A 80 5.98 17.39 0.44
C ASP A 80 4.62 17.56 1.18
N ALA A 81 3.64 16.71 0.91
CA ALA A 81 2.37 16.71 1.63
C ALA A 81 2.52 16.27 3.10
N ILE A 82 3.41 15.32 3.39
CA ILE A 82 3.73 14.90 4.77
C ILE A 82 4.45 16.02 5.53
N GLU A 83 5.34 16.77 4.87
CA GLU A 83 6.01 17.93 5.48
C GLU A 83 4.99 19.00 5.89
N HIS A 84 3.94 19.20 5.10
CA HIS A 84 2.86 20.13 5.41
C HIS A 84 1.86 19.57 6.44
N PHE A 85 1.56 18.27 6.38
CA PHE A 85 0.59 17.58 7.23
C PHE A 85 1.25 16.36 7.89
N PRO A 86 2.08 16.55 8.93
CA PRO A 86 2.84 15.48 9.57
C PRO A 86 1.96 14.40 10.25
N GLU A 87 0.68 14.67 10.46
CA GLU A 87 -0.31 13.77 11.04
C GLU A 87 -0.88 12.75 10.05
N LEU A 88 -0.63 12.92 8.74
CA LEU A 88 -1.09 11.96 7.74
C LEU A 88 -0.58 10.54 8.04
N ARG A 89 -1.46 9.57 7.87
CA ARG A 89 -1.17 8.14 8.06
C ARG A 89 -1.44 7.39 6.78
N PHE A 90 -0.68 6.32 6.55
CA PHE A 90 -0.65 5.66 5.24
C PHE A 90 -0.93 4.16 5.32
N CYS A 91 -1.59 3.69 4.26
CA CYS A 91 -1.53 2.31 3.80
C CYS A 91 -0.49 2.25 2.68
N ALA A 92 0.61 1.54 2.89
CA ALA A 92 1.70 1.48 1.94
C ALA A 92 1.58 0.23 1.05
N ASP A 93 1.15 0.44 -0.19
CA ASP A 93 1.40 -0.47 -1.31
C ASP A 93 2.56 0.06 -2.16
N PHE A 94 3.76 -0.42 -1.85
CA PHE A 94 4.96 -0.01 -2.55
C PHE A 94 5.01 -0.51 -3.99
N THR A 95 4.20 -1.50 -4.39
CA THR A 95 4.20 -1.99 -5.78
C THR A 95 3.78 -0.87 -6.74
N HIS A 96 2.84 -0.02 -6.34
CA HIS A 96 2.42 1.13 -7.16
C HIS A 96 3.59 2.07 -7.48
N TRP A 97 4.42 2.36 -6.48
CA TRP A 97 5.60 3.21 -6.64
C TRP A 97 6.75 2.49 -7.31
N TYR A 98 6.96 1.21 -7.02
CA TYR A 98 8.00 0.38 -7.64
C TYR A 98 7.90 0.39 -9.16
N MET A 99 6.67 0.24 -9.67
CA MET A 99 6.37 0.39 -11.09
C MET A 99 6.42 1.83 -11.56
N GLY A 100 5.69 2.73 -10.90
CA GLY A 100 5.47 4.11 -11.39
C GLY A 100 6.74 4.97 -11.42
N HIS A 101 7.75 4.64 -10.60
CA HIS A 101 9.00 5.38 -10.48
C HIS A 101 10.22 4.59 -10.95
N GLU A 102 10.02 3.47 -11.63
CA GLU A 102 11.06 2.55 -12.11
C GLU A 102 12.13 2.28 -11.03
N LEU A 103 11.69 1.94 -9.80
CA LEU A 103 12.59 1.95 -8.63
C LEU A 103 13.79 1.00 -8.77
N SER A 104 13.63 -0.11 -9.49
CA SER A 104 14.72 -1.05 -9.78
C SER A 104 15.85 -0.46 -10.63
N LEU A 105 15.57 0.60 -11.41
CA LEU A 105 16.50 1.20 -12.37
C LEU A 105 17.03 2.57 -11.89
N ALA A 106 16.47 3.12 -10.82
CA ALA A 106 16.63 4.52 -10.48
C ALA A 106 16.94 4.73 -8.99
N GLY A 107 18.11 4.26 -8.55
CA GLY A 107 18.67 4.62 -7.24
C GLY A 107 17.80 4.19 -6.06
N PHE A 108 17.50 2.90 -5.96
CA PHE A 108 16.60 2.35 -4.94
C PHE A 108 16.95 2.81 -3.51
N ASP A 109 18.23 2.75 -3.12
CA ASP A 109 18.67 3.13 -1.77
C ASP A 109 18.40 4.59 -1.44
N GLU A 110 18.67 5.50 -2.38
CA GLU A 110 18.41 6.93 -2.22
C GLU A 110 16.90 7.18 -2.09
N LYS A 111 16.09 6.53 -2.93
CA LYS A 111 14.64 6.67 -2.87
C LYS A 111 14.07 6.04 -1.60
N LEU A 112 14.59 4.91 -1.14
CA LEU A 112 14.22 4.28 0.14
C LEU A 112 14.52 5.21 1.33
N ALA A 113 15.67 5.88 1.31
CA ALA A 113 16.00 6.91 2.31
C ALA A 113 15.07 8.12 2.21
N PHE A 114 14.75 8.57 1.00
CA PHE A 114 13.83 9.69 0.77
C PHE A 114 12.39 9.37 1.22
N MET A 115 11.96 8.12 1.12
CA MET A 115 10.62 7.65 1.53
C MET A 115 10.46 7.47 3.05
N GLN A 116 11.51 7.70 3.86
CA GLN A 116 11.43 7.53 5.32
C GLN A 116 10.27 8.28 5.99
N PRO A 117 9.92 9.54 5.62
CA PRO A 117 8.76 10.22 6.19
C PRO A 117 7.43 9.47 6.02
N LEU A 118 7.25 8.75 4.90
CA LEU A 118 6.09 7.89 4.68
C LEU A 118 6.19 6.59 5.48
N ILE A 119 7.35 5.91 5.44
CA ILE A 119 7.58 4.64 6.14
C ILE A 119 7.26 4.73 7.63
N VAL A 120 7.72 5.80 8.31
CA VAL A 120 7.44 6.02 9.75
C VAL A 120 5.98 6.39 10.03
N ARG A 121 5.19 6.64 8.98
CA ARG A 121 3.75 6.95 9.04
C ARG A 121 2.85 5.85 8.48
N THR A 122 3.43 4.74 8.07
CA THR A 122 2.71 3.56 7.61
C THR A 122 2.11 2.80 8.79
N ASP A 123 0.81 2.55 8.70
CA ASP A 123 0.02 1.76 9.65
C ASP A 123 -0.44 0.42 9.08
N ILE A 124 -0.54 0.34 7.75
CA ILE A 124 -0.89 -0.86 7.01
C ILE A 124 0.12 -1.02 5.89
N VAL A 125 0.69 -2.21 5.74
CA VAL A 125 1.53 -2.59 4.60
C VAL A 125 0.75 -3.56 3.74
N GLU A 126 0.58 -3.25 2.47
CA GLU A 126 -0.05 -4.17 1.54
C GLU A 126 0.96 -5.16 0.97
N GLY A 127 0.61 -6.43 1.11
CA GLY A 127 1.46 -7.56 0.74
C GLY A 127 1.27 -7.95 -0.71
N ARG A 128 1.84 -7.15 -1.61
CA ARG A 128 1.98 -7.47 -3.04
C ARG A 128 3.41 -7.19 -3.46
N ILE A 129 3.98 -8.07 -4.28
CA ILE A 129 5.30 -7.89 -4.87
C ILE A 129 5.15 -7.74 -6.37
N GLY A 130 5.60 -6.60 -6.90
CA GLY A 130 5.71 -6.34 -8.32
C GLY A 130 7.15 -6.19 -8.79
N SER A 131 7.33 -6.21 -10.11
CA SER A 131 8.52 -5.69 -10.77
C SER A 131 8.16 -4.39 -11.50
N THR A 132 9.15 -3.68 -12.05
CA THR A 132 8.92 -2.45 -12.82
C THR A 132 7.92 -2.64 -13.97
N ASN A 133 7.84 -3.86 -14.53
CA ASN A 133 6.99 -4.19 -15.66
C ASN A 133 5.80 -5.10 -15.31
N CYS A 134 5.60 -5.42 -14.03
CA CYS A 134 4.54 -6.32 -13.60
C CYS A 134 4.03 -5.98 -12.21
N ALA A 135 2.73 -5.68 -12.08
CA ALA A 135 2.11 -5.33 -10.80
C ALA A 135 2.01 -6.50 -9.81
N GLN A 136 2.10 -7.74 -10.28
CA GLN A 136 2.15 -8.89 -9.39
C GLN A 136 2.90 -10.02 -10.08
N VAL A 137 4.06 -10.35 -9.54
CA VAL A 137 4.87 -11.46 -10.02
C VAL A 137 4.46 -12.76 -9.33
N THR A 138 4.57 -13.88 -10.04
CA THR A 138 4.52 -15.20 -9.40
C THR A 138 5.85 -15.44 -8.70
N LEU A 139 5.80 -15.71 -7.40
CA LEU A 139 6.91 -16.12 -6.57
C LEU A 139 7.18 -17.63 -6.74
N GLU A 140 8.45 -17.99 -6.82
CA GLU A 140 8.86 -19.40 -6.88
C GLU A 140 8.81 -20.06 -5.50
N SER A 141 9.19 -19.30 -4.47
CA SER A 141 9.14 -19.70 -3.06
C SER A 141 9.18 -18.46 -2.16
N ALA A 142 9.13 -18.65 -0.84
CA ALA A 142 9.40 -17.55 0.08
C ALA A 142 10.86 -17.06 -0.07
N SER A 143 11.81 -17.94 -0.41
CA SER A 143 13.25 -17.63 -0.57
C SER A 143 13.64 -17.16 -1.97
N ASP A 144 12.69 -16.63 -2.74
CA ASP A 144 12.92 -16.05 -4.06
C ASP A 144 13.90 -14.85 -3.97
N ASP A 145 15.01 -14.92 -4.71
CA ASP A 145 16.16 -14.03 -4.60
C ASP A 145 16.22 -12.95 -5.69
N ARG A 146 15.16 -12.86 -6.52
CA ARG A 146 15.09 -11.82 -7.55
C ARG A 146 15.12 -10.44 -6.90
N HIS A 147 15.89 -9.52 -7.47
CA HIS A 147 16.14 -8.19 -6.90
C HIS A 147 14.88 -7.43 -6.45
N PHE A 148 13.79 -7.48 -7.21
CA PHE A 148 12.54 -6.80 -6.83
C PHE A 148 11.87 -7.44 -5.61
N VAL A 149 12.04 -8.74 -5.37
CA VAL A 149 11.55 -9.41 -4.15
C VAL A 149 12.32 -8.88 -2.95
N GLU A 150 13.66 -8.78 -3.06
CA GLU A 150 14.50 -8.21 -2.01
C GLU A 150 14.19 -6.74 -1.73
N ASP A 151 13.95 -5.94 -2.76
CA ASP A 151 13.55 -4.54 -2.58
C ASP A 151 12.20 -4.42 -1.83
N HIS A 152 11.23 -5.28 -2.12
CA HIS A 152 9.98 -5.33 -1.35
C HIS A 152 10.18 -5.80 0.09
N ARG A 153 11.07 -6.79 0.32
CA ARG A 153 11.47 -7.20 1.67
C ARG A 153 12.03 -6.01 2.45
N ARG A 154 12.88 -5.19 1.83
CA ARG A 154 13.46 -4.00 2.45
C ARG A 154 12.39 -2.95 2.82
N PHE A 155 11.41 -2.71 1.95
CA PHE A 155 10.28 -1.83 2.28
C PHE A 155 9.48 -2.32 3.49
N TRP A 156 9.15 -3.62 3.50
CA TRP A 156 8.34 -4.21 4.55
C TRP A 156 9.10 -4.23 5.88
N THR A 157 10.36 -4.68 5.88
CA THR A 157 11.24 -4.63 7.05
C THR A 157 11.37 -3.21 7.60
N ALA A 158 11.50 -2.19 6.76
CA ALA A 158 11.55 -0.80 7.20
C ALA A 158 10.24 -0.34 7.88
N CYS A 159 9.07 -0.67 7.31
CA CYS A 159 7.77 -0.34 7.91
C CYS A 159 7.56 -1.06 9.25
N PHE A 160 7.93 -2.34 9.32
CA PHE A 160 7.85 -3.16 10.53
C PHE A 160 8.75 -2.62 11.63
N ARG A 161 9.99 -2.29 11.29
CA ARG A 161 10.93 -1.64 12.20
C ARG A 161 10.38 -0.34 12.75
N ALA A 162 9.90 0.54 11.87
CA ALA A 162 9.34 1.82 12.28
C ALA A 162 8.12 1.64 13.21
N SER A 163 7.29 0.61 12.99
CA SER A 163 6.19 0.28 13.88
C SER A 163 6.66 -0.17 15.26
N LEU A 164 7.68 -1.03 15.31
CA LEU A 164 8.28 -1.51 16.55
C LEU A 164 8.92 -0.38 17.36
N GLU A 165 9.63 0.55 16.71
CA GLU A 165 10.22 1.74 17.33
C GLU A 165 9.15 2.66 17.95
N ARG A 166 7.96 2.73 17.35
CA ARG A 166 6.81 3.45 17.90
C ARG A 166 6.08 2.69 19.01
N GLY A 167 6.43 1.43 19.27
CA GLY A 167 5.68 0.54 20.18
C GLY A 167 4.26 0.23 19.67
N GLN A 168 4.06 0.28 18.36
CA GLN A 168 2.75 0.06 17.72
C GLN A 168 2.75 -1.23 16.90
N GLN A 169 1.55 -1.74 16.63
CA GLN A 169 1.35 -2.82 15.66
C GLN A 169 1.10 -2.22 14.28
N VAL A 170 1.64 -2.88 13.26
CA VAL A 170 1.39 -2.61 11.84
C VAL A 170 0.62 -3.80 11.28
N VAL A 171 -0.39 -3.51 10.46
CA VAL A 171 -1.17 -4.56 9.79
C VAL A 171 -0.46 -4.93 8.49
N PHE A 172 -0.23 -6.20 8.26
CA PHE A 172 0.17 -6.71 6.95
C PHE A 172 -1.05 -7.29 6.25
N ALA A 173 -1.41 -6.74 5.09
CA ALA A 173 -2.61 -7.08 4.34
C ALA A 173 -2.23 -7.58 2.94
N PRO A 174 -2.02 -8.90 2.73
CA PRO A 174 -1.73 -9.41 1.40
C PRO A 174 -2.95 -9.20 0.49
N GLN A 175 -2.71 -8.63 -0.70
CA GLN A 175 -3.81 -8.29 -1.60
C GLN A 175 -4.24 -9.50 -2.43
N LEU A 176 -5.49 -9.90 -2.23
CA LEU A 176 -6.19 -10.87 -3.05
C LEU A 176 -7.43 -10.21 -3.67
N LEU A 177 -7.23 -9.37 -4.69
CA LEU A 177 -8.35 -8.71 -5.38
C LEU A 177 -9.11 -9.71 -6.28
N PRO A 178 -10.41 -9.51 -6.52
CA PRO A 178 -11.16 -10.38 -7.43
C PRO A 178 -10.67 -10.21 -8.87
N ALA A 179 -10.83 -11.22 -9.73
CA ALA A 179 -10.47 -11.09 -11.14
C ALA A 179 -11.34 -10.05 -11.89
N VAL A 180 -12.56 -9.84 -11.39
CA VAL A 180 -13.59 -8.95 -11.93
C VAL A 180 -14.17 -8.12 -10.78
N LEU A 181 -14.29 -6.80 -10.98
CA LEU A 181 -15.04 -5.92 -10.10
C LEU A 181 -16.34 -5.51 -10.78
N PRO A 182 -17.52 -5.87 -10.23
CA PRO A 182 -18.79 -5.34 -10.71
C PRO A 182 -18.94 -3.87 -10.30
N HIS A 183 -19.16 -2.98 -11.27
CA HIS A 183 -19.45 -1.57 -11.02
C HIS A 183 -20.58 -1.10 -11.95
N ASN A 184 -21.64 -0.51 -11.38
CA ASN A 184 -22.84 -0.08 -12.11
C ASN A 184 -23.46 -1.17 -13.03
N GLY A 185 -23.45 -2.43 -12.59
CA GLY A 185 -23.96 -3.56 -13.36
C GLY A 185 -23.06 -4.01 -14.51
N ILE A 186 -21.83 -3.49 -14.59
CA ILE A 186 -20.82 -3.90 -15.57
C ILE A 186 -19.70 -4.63 -14.83
N ASP A 187 -19.36 -5.82 -15.33
CA ASP A 187 -18.22 -6.61 -14.85
C ASP A 187 -16.92 -6.07 -15.48
N TYR A 188 -16.11 -5.38 -14.67
CA TYR A 188 -14.82 -4.86 -15.10
C TYR A 188 -13.72 -5.89 -14.81
N PRO A 189 -13.10 -6.50 -15.83
CA PRO A 189 -11.90 -7.30 -15.61
C PRO A 189 -10.78 -6.36 -15.18
N ILE A 190 -10.35 -6.46 -13.92
CA ILE A 190 -9.28 -5.60 -13.40
C ILE A 190 -7.88 -6.12 -13.72
N ALA A 191 -7.80 -7.22 -14.48
CA ALA A 191 -6.56 -7.85 -14.91
C ALA A 191 -5.56 -8.06 -13.77
N TYR A 192 -6.08 -8.34 -12.57
CA TYR A 192 -5.26 -8.47 -11.36
C TYR A 192 -4.37 -9.72 -11.41
N ALA A 193 -4.93 -10.83 -11.87
CA ALA A 193 -4.18 -12.06 -12.10
C ALA A 193 -3.51 -12.04 -13.47
N GLN A 194 -2.23 -12.41 -13.53
CA GLN A 194 -1.59 -12.73 -14.81
C GLN A 194 -2.25 -13.98 -15.39
N LEU A 195 -2.53 -13.95 -16.69
CA LEU A 195 -3.18 -15.06 -17.39
C LEU A 195 -2.20 -15.70 -18.39
N GLN A 196 -2.30 -17.01 -18.53
CA GLN A 196 -1.61 -17.77 -19.57
C GLN A 196 -2.60 -18.64 -20.35
N ARG A 197 -2.20 -19.11 -21.54
CA ARG A 197 -2.97 -20.09 -22.29
C ARG A 197 -2.75 -21.47 -21.68
N GLY A 198 -3.81 -22.07 -21.17
CA GLY A 198 -3.81 -23.44 -20.69
C GLY A 198 -3.72 -24.45 -21.83
N SER A 199 -3.51 -25.72 -21.49
CA SER A 199 -3.50 -26.83 -22.45
C SER A 199 -4.81 -26.98 -23.22
N SER A 200 -5.91 -26.49 -22.64
CA SER A 200 -7.24 -26.43 -23.25
C SER A 200 -7.41 -25.30 -24.28
N GLY A 201 -6.43 -24.38 -24.39
CA GLY A 201 -6.53 -23.16 -25.19
C GLY A 201 -7.26 -21.99 -24.50
N HIS A 202 -7.89 -22.22 -23.35
CA HIS A 202 -8.53 -21.16 -22.56
C HIS A 202 -7.50 -20.34 -21.77
N TRP A 203 -7.89 -19.12 -21.38
CA TRP A 203 -7.09 -18.31 -20.46
C TRP A 203 -7.28 -18.83 -19.04
N GLU A 204 -6.17 -19.07 -18.35
CA GLU A 204 -6.13 -19.56 -16.97
C GLU A 204 -5.18 -18.68 -16.16
N GLU A 205 -5.39 -18.53 -14.86
CA GLU A 205 -4.45 -17.80 -14.00
C GLU A 205 -3.07 -18.47 -14.04
N LEU A 206 -2.02 -17.66 -14.16
CA LEU A 206 -0.63 -18.12 -14.23
C LEU A 206 -0.20 -18.84 -12.94
N SER A 207 -0.79 -18.47 -11.80
CA SER A 207 -0.48 -19.06 -10.49
C SER A 207 -1.71 -19.09 -9.60
N ASN A 208 -1.69 -19.97 -8.60
CA ASN A 208 -2.71 -20.01 -7.55
C ASN A 208 -2.50 -18.82 -6.59
N ARG A 209 -3.32 -17.78 -6.71
CA ARG A 209 -3.15 -16.55 -5.91
C ARG A 209 -3.35 -16.74 -4.40
N TRP A 210 -4.06 -17.79 -3.98
CA TRP A 210 -4.15 -18.14 -2.56
C TRP A 210 -2.81 -18.65 -2.04
N GLU A 211 -2.15 -19.55 -2.77
CA GLU A 211 -0.81 -20.03 -2.44
C GLU A 211 0.21 -18.90 -2.49
N GLN A 212 0.13 -18.03 -3.49
CA GLN A 212 0.98 -16.83 -3.58
C GLN A 212 0.78 -15.92 -2.35
N THR A 213 -0.45 -15.73 -1.87
CA THR A 213 -0.76 -14.95 -0.66
C THR A 213 -0.11 -15.56 0.60
N LEU A 214 -0.06 -16.89 0.69
CA LEU A 214 0.65 -17.57 1.79
C LEU A 214 2.16 -17.30 1.73
N LEU A 215 2.76 -17.31 0.54
CA LEU A 215 4.17 -16.95 0.36
C LEU A 215 4.45 -15.49 0.79
N HIS A 216 3.60 -14.53 0.41
CA HIS A 216 3.74 -13.14 0.87
C HIS A 216 3.67 -13.04 2.41
N CYS A 217 2.77 -13.81 3.05
CA CYS A 217 2.70 -13.88 4.50
C CYS A 217 3.98 -14.45 5.14
N ASP A 218 4.58 -15.48 4.55
CA ASP A 218 5.83 -16.07 5.05
C ASP A 218 6.99 -15.08 4.94
N ILE A 219 7.14 -14.42 3.79
CA ILE A 219 8.12 -13.34 3.58
C ILE A 219 7.91 -12.22 4.61
N ALA A 220 6.67 -11.78 4.83
CA ALA A 220 6.39 -10.74 5.81
C ALA A 220 6.78 -11.13 7.25
N ARG A 221 6.57 -12.40 7.64
CA ARG A 221 7.00 -12.91 8.95
C ARG A 221 8.53 -12.88 9.08
N GLU A 222 9.25 -13.24 8.04
CA GLU A 222 10.71 -13.16 8.00
C GLU A 222 11.20 -11.72 8.12
N CYS A 223 10.63 -10.79 7.33
CA CYS A 223 10.92 -9.36 7.41
C CYS A 223 10.66 -8.79 8.81
N TYR A 224 9.55 -9.19 9.45
CA TYR A 224 9.23 -8.76 10.81
C TYR A 224 10.22 -9.32 11.84
N ALA A 225 10.62 -10.59 11.72
CA ALA A 225 11.63 -11.19 12.58
C ALA A 225 12.99 -10.49 12.44
N GLN A 226 13.39 -10.15 11.21
CA GLN A 226 14.60 -9.38 10.92
C GLN A 226 14.55 -7.98 11.57
N ALA A 227 13.43 -7.26 11.41
CA ALA A 227 13.24 -5.94 12.01
C ALA A 227 13.34 -5.98 13.54
N ARG A 228 12.77 -7.01 14.19
CA ARG A 228 12.91 -7.21 15.64
C ARG A 228 14.35 -7.51 16.05
N GLN A 229 15.07 -8.32 15.28
CA GLN A 229 16.45 -8.68 15.58
C GLN A 229 17.38 -7.46 15.48
N SER A 230 17.22 -6.60 14.47
CA SER A 230 18.05 -5.40 14.34
C SER A 230 17.91 -4.45 15.53
N MET A 231 16.69 -4.26 16.06
CA MET A 231 16.49 -3.44 17.26
C MET A 231 17.14 -4.03 18.51
N SER A 232 17.14 -5.37 18.63
CA SER A 232 17.79 -6.03 19.76
C SER A 232 19.30 -5.81 19.75
N LEU A 233 19.95 -5.89 18.59
CA LEU A 233 21.40 -5.71 18.47
C LEU A 233 21.83 -4.26 18.77
N GLU A 234 21.03 -3.27 18.37
CA GLU A 234 21.29 -1.86 18.69
C GLU A 234 21.16 -1.53 20.17
N SER A 235 20.35 -2.27 20.92
CA SER A 235 20.24 -2.09 22.37
C SER A 235 21.47 -2.58 23.16
N PHE A 236 22.38 -3.31 22.52
CA PHE A 236 23.64 -3.80 23.11
C PHE A 236 24.91 -3.10 22.60
N ALA A 237 24.77 -2.17 21.65
CA ALA A 237 25.87 -1.37 21.10
C ALA A 237 25.96 0.00 21.79
#